data_AF-A0A839SH24-F1
#
_entry.id   AF-A0A839SH24-F1
#
_cell.length_a   1.000
_cell.length_b   1.000
_cell.length_c   1.000
_cell.angle_alpha   90.00
_cell.angle_beta   90.00
_cell.angle_gamma   90.00
#
_symmetry.space_group_name_H-M   'P 1'
#
loop_
_entity.id
_entity.type
_entity.pdbx_description
1 polymer ?
#
loop_
_entity_poly.entity_id
_entity_poly.type
_entity_poly.pdbx_seq_one_letter_code
_entity_poly.pdbx_strand_id
1 'polypeptide(L)'
;MRKSLFFLISLFFSIAARAQVQFHTIDVQHYTFAIQLHDNTDTIEGLATIKIKFLKDVNSFRLNLVKTKKSGKGMRVSSVYEAGHKLSFSQDSDLLNINATVKAGSLHSYEITYAGIPEDGLIISTNEFGHRTFFGDNWPDRAHNWLPCADYPADKATVDFIVTAPDHYQVVANGLKTVETTLPGHFKLTHWKETSPLPTKVMVIGVADFAIDHPADIGNIPLYTYVFPESKGAGFKSYTVAKEILPYYIKMIGLYAYEKLANVQSKTIFGGMENASAIFYFENSVTSKGIEELMAHEIAHQWFGDAASEKSFAHLWLSEGFATYMTNLYLENKYGTDTLKKRLMDDRQTVLKFEKRRLTPVVDTAVKNNFMQMLNANSYQKGGWVLHMLRRKLGDTLFWKGIRNYYAQYKNSNANTDDLCKVMEKTSGQNLEQFFKQWLYTAGHPQLSITWKYNEANKVVEMSITQKQDTLFEFPLAVSIDGKTMMLDIKNKAVNAVFSVKEKPKNVVADPDVNLLAGFEVAESN
;
A
#
# COMPACT_ATOMS: atom_id res chain seq x y z
N MET A 1 -49.68 -9.37 44.00
CA MET A 1 -48.25 -9.69 44.12
C MET A 1 -47.71 -10.08 42.75
N ARG A 2 -47.15 -9.11 42.00
CA ARG A 2 -46.55 -9.33 40.67
C ARG A 2 -45.07 -8.94 40.75
N LYS A 3 -44.21 -9.92 40.48
CA LYS A 3 -42.74 -9.84 40.61
C LYS A 3 -42.17 -8.91 39.53
N SER A 4 -41.34 -7.96 39.96
CA SER A 4 -40.50 -7.14 39.09
C SER A 4 -39.34 -7.98 38.56
N LEU A 5 -39.15 -8.00 37.24
CA LEU A 5 -37.99 -8.58 36.57
C LEU A 5 -37.11 -7.42 36.08
N PHE A 6 -36.03 -7.13 36.81
CA PHE A 6 -34.96 -6.24 36.34
C PHE A 6 -34.06 -7.05 35.39
N PHE A 7 -34.05 -6.68 34.11
CA PHE A 7 -33.06 -7.17 33.15
C PHE A 7 -31.80 -6.29 33.29
N LEU A 8 -30.72 -6.89 33.77
CA LEU A 8 -29.38 -6.32 33.71
C LEU A 8 -28.89 -6.40 32.26
N ILE A 9 -28.72 -5.25 31.60
CA ILE A 9 -27.99 -5.16 30.33
C ILE A 9 -26.51 -5.08 30.67
N SER A 10 -25.80 -6.21 30.54
CA SER A 10 -24.35 -6.24 30.58
C SER A 10 -23.79 -5.68 29.27
N LEU A 11 -23.24 -4.46 29.30
CA LEU A 11 -22.35 -3.94 28.26
C LEU A 11 -21.10 -4.82 28.21
N PHE A 12 -20.99 -5.68 27.20
CA PHE A 12 -19.70 -6.23 26.80
C PHE A 12 -18.94 -5.15 26.03
N PHE A 13 -17.97 -4.51 26.68
CA PHE A 13 -16.86 -3.87 26.00
C PHE A 13 -16.02 -4.98 25.36
N SER A 14 -16.34 -5.35 24.12
CA SER A 14 -15.42 -6.11 23.29
C SER A 14 -14.27 -5.19 22.91
N ILE A 15 -13.11 -5.39 23.54
CA ILE A 15 -11.85 -4.88 23.02
C ILE A 15 -11.74 -5.41 21.59
N ALA A 16 -11.75 -4.51 20.61
CA ALA A 16 -11.68 -4.86 19.21
C ALA A 16 -10.43 -5.71 18.97
N ALA A 17 -10.62 -7.00 18.73
CA ALA A 17 -9.62 -7.79 18.04
C ALA A 17 -9.43 -7.11 16.69
N ARG A 18 -8.25 -6.55 16.47
CA ARG A 18 -7.87 -5.96 15.18
C ARG A 18 -8.13 -7.01 14.11
N ALA A 19 -8.68 -6.57 12.99
CA ALA A 19 -9.33 -7.43 12.00
C ALA A 19 -8.34 -8.40 11.32
N GLN A 20 -8.05 -9.49 12.01
CA GLN A 20 -7.26 -10.60 11.52
C GLN A 20 -8.12 -11.51 10.66
N VAL A 21 -7.49 -12.29 9.80
CA VAL A 21 -8.15 -13.37 9.08
C VAL A 21 -8.70 -14.35 10.11
N GLN A 22 -10.03 -14.38 10.23
CA GLN A 22 -10.79 -15.45 10.90
C GLN A 22 -10.11 -16.76 10.51
N PHE A 23 -9.71 -17.60 11.47
CA PHE A 23 -9.01 -18.91 11.32
C PHE A 23 -7.54 -19.01 11.78
N HIS A 24 -6.82 -17.92 12.07
CA HIS A 24 -5.48 -18.05 12.69
C HIS A 24 -5.55 -18.38 14.19
N THR A 25 -4.54 -19.10 14.69
CA THR A 25 -4.42 -19.51 16.10
C THR A 25 -3.65 -18.51 16.97
N ILE A 26 -2.91 -17.59 16.34
CA ILE A 26 -2.01 -16.63 16.98
C ILE A 26 -2.27 -15.22 16.45
N ASP A 27 -1.93 -14.21 17.24
CA ASP A 27 -1.94 -12.77 16.92
C ASP A 27 -0.64 -12.16 17.47
N VAL A 28 0.32 -11.80 16.59
CA VAL A 28 1.62 -11.31 17.04
C VAL A 28 1.50 -9.85 17.49
N GLN A 29 1.94 -9.59 18.72
CA GLN A 29 1.84 -8.25 19.33
C GLN A 29 3.11 -7.43 19.10
N HIS A 30 4.27 -8.09 19.14
CA HIS A 30 5.57 -7.44 19.04
C HIS A 30 6.63 -8.40 18.52
N TYR A 31 7.52 -7.88 17.68
CA TYR A 31 8.77 -8.52 17.29
C TYR A 31 9.95 -7.71 17.82
N THR A 32 10.97 -8.38 18.35
CA THR A 32 12.31 -7.82 18.49
C THR A 32 13.25 -8.68 17.66
N PHE A 33 13.90 -8.09 16.66
CA PHE A 33 14.87 -8.78 15.82
C PHE A 33 16.27 -8.22 16.11
N ALA A 34 17.06 -8.99 16.85
CA ALA A 34 18.49 -8.73 16.97
C ALA A 34 19.23 -9.43 15.84
N ILE A 35 19.88 -8.67 14.96
CA ILE A 35 20.52 -9.15 13.73
C ILE A 35 21.99 -8.73 13.72
N GLN A 36 22.88 -9.68 13.44
CA GLN A 36 24.30 -9.43 13.23
C GLN A 36 24.68 -9.64 11.76
N LEU A 37 25.43 -8.68 11.21
CA LEU A 37 25.87 -8.62 9.82
C LEU A 37 27.40 -8.56 9.73
N HIS A 38 27.94 -8.97 8.58
CA HIS A 38 29.40 -9.08 8.36
C HIS A 38 29.81 -8.67 6.93
N ASP A 39 31.04 -8.20 6.77
CA ASP A 39 31.59 -7.83 5.45
C ASP A 39 31.96 -9.02 4.58
N ASN A 40 32.41 -10.10 5.20
CA ASN A 40 33.06 -11.22 4.53
C ASN A 40 32.13 -12.42 4.27
N THR A 41 30.87 -12.33 4.69
CA THR A 41 29.88 -13.40 4.52
C THR A 41 28.47 -12.84 4.38
N ASP A 42 27.65 -13.49 3.57
CA ASP A 42 26.20 -13.24 3.46
C ASP A 42 25.41 -13.92 4.58
N THR A 43 26.08 -14.66 5.48
CA THR A 43 25.45 -15.25 6.65
C THR A 43 25.06 -14.16 7.63
N ILE A 44 23.80 -14.15 8.05
CA ILE A 44 23.31 -13.34 9.16
C ILE A 44 23.09 -14.24 10.38
N GLU A 45 23.30 -13.66 11.56
CA GLU A 45 22.95 -14.29 12.84
C GLU A 45 21.78 -13.51 13.46
N GLY A 46 20.78 -14.24 13.92
CA GLY A 46 19.52 -13.68 14.41
C GLY A 46 19.12 -14.23 15.77
N LEU A 47 18.64 -13.33 16.61
CA LEU A 47 17.85 -13.64 17.81
C LEU A 47 16.53 -12.88 17.70
N ALA A 48 15.46 -13.62 17.41
CA ALA A 48 14.11 -13.07 17.38
C ALA A 48 13.42 -13.31 18.72
N THR A 49 12.86 -12.25 19.32
CA THR A 49 11.91 -12.36 20.43
C THR A 49 10.52 -12.01 19.91
N ILE A 50 9.59 -12.95 19.98
CA ILE A 50 8.25 -12.79 19.40
C ILE A 50 7.20 -12.92 20.49
N LYS A 51 6.46 -11.84 20.70
CA LYS A 51 5.39 -11.77 21.69
C LYS A 51 4.05 -12.08 21.04
N ILE A 52 3.44 -13.20 21.41
CA ILE A 52 2.29 -13.78 20.73
C ILE A 52 1.10 -13.88 21.68
N LYS A 53 -0.05 -13.38 21.24
CA LYS A 53 -1.35 -13.66 21.87
C LYS A 53 -1.98 -14.87 21.18
N PHE A 54 -2.36 -15.89 21.95
CA PHE A 54 -3.02 -17.07 21.39
C PHE A 54 -4.52 -16.85 21.33
N LEU A 55 -5.13 -17.15 20.19
CA LEU A 55 -6.58 -17.00 19.97
C LEU A 55 -7.35 -18.29 20.22
N LYS A 56 -6.64 -19.43 20.29
CA LYS A 56 -7.19 -20.77 20.54
C LYS A 56 -6.25 -21.55 21.44
N ASP A 57 -6.79 -22.56 22.12
CA ASP A 57 -5.99 -23.58 22.79
C ASP A 57 -5.17 -24.34 21.74
N VAL A 58 -3.87 -24.52 21.98
CA VAL A 58 -2.95 -25.23 21.09
C VAL A 58 -1.95 -26.08 21.86
N ASN A 59 -1.44 -27.14 21.23
CA ASN A 59 -0.29 -27.92 21.71
C ASN A 59 0.99 -27.63 20.90
N SER A 60 0.84 -26.93 19.77
CA SER A 60 1.91 -26.42 18.94
C SER A 60 1.41 -25.27 18.09
N PHE A 61 2.32 -24.43 17.61
CA PHE A 61 2.03 -23.37 16.66
C PHE A 61 3.15 -23.25 15.63
N ARG A 62 2.91 -22.41 14.61
CA ARG A 62 3.80 -22.27 13.46
C ARG A 62 4.16 -20.82 13.23
N LEU A 63 5.39 -20.60 12.80
CA LEU A 63 5.88 -19.37 12.21
C LEU A 63 6.46 -19.69 10.84
N ASN A 64 6.40 -18.75 9.91
CA ASN A 64 7.07 -18.83 8.64
C ASN A 64 8.57 -18.56 8.85
N LEU A 65 9.41 -19.45 8.34
CA LEU A 65 10.85 -19.27 8.23
C LEU A 65 11.41 -20.28 7.22
N VAL A 66 11.95 -19.81 6.09
CA VAL A 66 12.56 -20.68 5.09
C VAL A 66 13.76 -21.41 5.69
N LYS A 67 13.70 -22.74 5.70
CA LYS A 67 14.80 -23.62 6.12
C LYS A 67 15.92 -23.58 5.10
N THR A 68 17.16 -23.76 5.56
CA THR A 68 18.31 -23.95 4.68
C THR A 68 18.07 -25.05 3.64
N LYS A 69 18.13 -24.67 2.37
CA LYS A 69 17.96 -25.51 1.18
C LYS A 69 19.29 -26.09 0.73
N LYS A 70 19.24 -26.99 -0.27
CA LYS A 70 20.44 -27.57 -0.92
C LYS A 70 21.34 -26.51 -1.59
N SER A 71 20.78 -25.34 -1.94
CA SER A 71 21.54 -24.19 -2.47
C SER A 71 22.48 -23.55 -1.44
N GLY A 72 22.36 -23.88 -0.15
CA GLY A 72 23.09 -23.24 0.95
C GLY A 72 22.40 -22.00 1.53
N LYS A 73 21.32 -21.54 0.90
CA LYS A 73 20.49 -20.42 1.36
C LYS A 73 19.30 -20.89 2.19
N GLY A 74 18.75 -20.00 3.02
CA GLY A 74 17.72 -20.24 4.03
C GLY A 74 18.28 -20.29 5.46
N MET A 75 17.39 -20.22 6.43
CA MET A 75 17.70 -20.00 7.84
C MET A 75 17.59 -21.28 8.66
N ARG A 76 18.61 -21.54 9.49
CA ARG A 76 18.65 -22.67 10.42
C ARG A 76 18.40 -22.19 11.85
N VAL A 77 17.35 -22.70 12.48
CA VAL A 77 17.06 -22.46 13.90
C VAL A 77 17.89 -23.41 14.75
N SER A 78 18.61 -22.85 15.73
CA SER A 78 19.45 -23.60 16.66
C SER A 78 18.75 -23.84 18.00
N SER A 79 17.90 -22.92 18.43
CA SER A 79 17.14 -23.06 19.68
C SER A 79 15.88 -22.22 19.70
N VAL A 80 14.90 -22.69 20.47
CA VAL A 80 13.68 -21.96 20.82
C VAL A 80 13.52 -22.03 22.34
N TYR A 81 13.29 -20.89 22.97
CA TYR A 81 13.07 -20.76 24.41
C TYR A 81 11.78 -20.01 24.70
N GLU A 82 11.19 -20.31 25.85
CA GLU A 82 10.11 -19.55 26.47
C GLU A 82 10.42 -19.41 27.96
N ALA A 83 10.51 -18.17 28.46
CA ALA A 83 10.83 -17.89 29.86
C ALA A 83 12.05 -18.70 30.38
N GLY A 84 13.12 -18.77 29.59
CA GLY A 84 14.34 -19.52 29.91
C GLY A 84 14.25 -21.04 29.77
N HIS A 85 13.09 -21.61 29.44
CA HIS A 85 12.90 -23.04 29.22
C HIS A 85 13.04 -23.39 27.74
N LYS A 86 13.89 -24.36 27.42
CA LYS A 86 14.10 -24.81 26.04
C LYS A 86 12.88 -25.59 25.54
N LEU A 87 12.37 -25.22 24.38
CA LEU A 87 11.26 -25.89 23.73
C LEU A 87 11.74 -26.81 22.60
N SER A 88 11.01 -27.89 22.36
CA SER A 88 11.20 -28.72 21.17
C SER A 88 10.54 -28.06 19.95
N PHE A 89 11.20 -28.14 18.80
CA PHE A 89 10.72 -27.59 17.54
C PHE A 89 11.16 -28.44 16.35
N SER A 90 10.54 -28.22 15.20
CA SER A 90 10.98 -28.79 13.91
C SER A 90 10.82 -27.77 12.79
N GLN A 91 11.82 -27.66 11.91
CA GLN A 91 11.74 -26.87 10.68
C GLN A 91 11.44 -27.74 9.46
N ASP A 92 10.39 -27.41 8.74
CA ASP A 92 9.95 -28.06 7.51
C ASP A 92 9.79 -27.02 6.40
N SER A 93 10.50 -27.18 5.28
CA SER A 93 10.54 -26.28 4.11
C SER A 93 10.54 -24.76 4.43
N ASP A 94 9.37 -24.18 4.68
CA ASP A 94 9.06 -22.77 4.89
C ASP A 94 8.47 -22.46 6.28
N LEU A 95 8.39 -23.46 7.17
CA LEU A 95 7.72 -23.39 8.46
C LEU A 95 8.61 -23.85 9.62
N LEU A 96 8.56 -23.10 10.72
CA LEU A 96 9.05 -23.47 12.04
C LEU A 96 7.87 -23.89 12.90
N ASN A 97 7.78 -25.18 13.26
CA ASN A 97 6.79 -25.73 14.17
C ASN A 97 7.36 -25.75 15.59
N ILE A 98 6.70 -25.10 16.54
CA ILE A 98 7.12 -25.00 17.94
C ILE A 98 6.11 -25.75 18.81
N ASN A 99 6.56 -26.70 19.62
CA ASN A 99 5.70 -27.43 20.55
C ASN A 99 5.55 -26.63 21.85
N ALA A 100 4.33 -26.16 22.11
CA ALA A 100 3.97 -25.39 23.30
C ALA A 100 2.49 -25.63 23.61
N THR A 101 2.19 -26.03 24.84
CA THR A 101 0.80 -26.17 25.31
C THR A 101 0.32 -24.84 25.87
N VAL A 102 -0.52 -24.15 25.11
CA VAL A 102 -0.92 -22.76 25.39
C VAL A 102 -2.44 -22.63 25.34
N LYS A 103 -2.99 -21.80 26.23
CA LYS A 103 -4.43 -21.54 26.33
C LYS A 103 -4.85 -20.33 25.52
N ALA A 104 -6.08 -20.34 25.02
CA ALA A 104 -6.67 -19.18 24.36
C ALA A 104 -6.67 -17.97 25.30
N GLY A 105 -6.34 -16.80 24.75
CA GLY A 105 -6.33 -15.52 25.45
C GLY A 105 -5.03 -15.20 26.20
N SER A 106 -4.09 -16.15 26.35
CA SER A 106 -2.82 -15.90 27.02
C SER A 106 -1.78 -15.26 26.09
N LEU A 107 -0.78 -14.62 26.71
CA LEU A 107 0.27 -13.86 26.04
C LEU A 107 1.62 -14.46 26.42
N HIS A 108 2.41 -14.83 25.42
CA HIS A 108 3.65 -15.57 25.57
C HIS A 108 4.77 -14.90 24.77
N SER A 109 6.02 -15.17 25.14
CA SER A 109 7.20 -14.62 24.47
C SER A 109 8.17 -15.74 24.15
N TYR A 110 8.51 -15.88 22.88
CA TYR A 110 9.41 -16.92 22.39
C TYR A 110 10.70 -16.29 21.87
N GLU A 111 11.83 -16.82 22.32
CA GLU A 111 13.17 -16.46 21.85
C GLU A 111 13.66 -17.51 20.87
N ILE A 112 14.00 -17.11 19.65
CA ILE A 112 14.38 -17.99 18.55
C ILE A 112 15.77 -17.57 18.08
N THR A 113 16.75 -18.44 18.28
CA THR A 113 18.11 -18.25 17.76
C THR A 113 18.23 -18.95 16.41
N TYR A 114 18.72 -18.24 15.40
CA TYR A 114 18.84 -18.74 14.05
C TYR A 114 19.99 -18.09 13.29
N ALA A 115 20.48 -18.74 12.23
CA ALA A 115 21.51 -18.18 11.36
C ALA A 115 21.42 -18.78 9.96
N GLY A 116 21.96 -18.09 8.97
CA GLY A 116 22.00 -18.56 7.59
C GLY A 116 22.15 -17.44 6.58
N ILE A 117 22.20 -17.79 5.30
CA ILE A 117 22.17 -16.83 4.21
C ILE A 117 20.70 -16.67 3.79
N PRO A 118 20.09 -15.47 3.86
CA PRO A 118 18.73 -15.25 3.39
C PRO A 118 18.48 -15.84 2.00
N GLU A 119 17.37 -16.56 1.83
CA GLU A 119 16.98 -17.06 0.51
C GLU A 119 16.59 -15.90 -0.41
N ASP A 120 15.87 -14.94 0.15
CA ASP A 120 15.31 -13.75 -0.47
C ASP A 120 14.97 -12.72 0.62
N GLY A 121 14.28 -11.62 0.30
CA GLY A 121 13.72 -10.66 1.25
C GLY A 121 14.73 -9.72 1.92
N LEU A 122 15.97 -10.16 2.16
CA LEU A 122 17.10 -9.31 2.48
C LEU A 122 18.11 -9.33 1.33
N ILE A 123 18.18 -8.23 0.59
CA ILE A 123 19.10 -8.08 -0.54
C ILE A 123 20.49 -7.77 0.00
N ILE A 124 21.34 -8.79 0.02
CA ILE A 124 22.76 -8.67 0.33
C ILE A 124 23.53 -8.59 -0.98
N SER A 125 24.09 -7.43 -1.28
CA SER A 125 24.69 -7.17 -2.60
C SER A 125 25.69 -6.01 -2.56
N THR A 126 26.23 -5.67 -3.72
CA THR A 126 27.10 -4.52 -3.92
C THR A 126 26.35 -3.41 -4.66
N ASN A 127 26.51 -2.16 -4.23
CA ASN A 127 25.98 -1.01 -4.94
C ASN A 127 26.79 -0.69 -6.21
N GLU A 128 26.31 0.26 -7.00
CA GLU A 128 26.93 0.70 -8.25
C GLU A 128 28.37 1.23 -8.08
N PHE A 129 28.75 1.61 -6.85
CA PHE A 129 30.09 2.11 -6.51
C PHE A 129 31.03 1.01 -5.99
N GLY A 130 30.58 -0.25 -5.92
CA GLY A 130 31.41 -1.36 -5.45
C GLY A 130 31.35 -1.60 -3.94
N HIS A 131 30.45 -0.94 -3.21
CA HIS A 131 30.32 -1.06 -1.76
C HIS A 131 29.25 -2.09 -1.37
N ARG A 132 29.55 -2.92 -0.36
CA ARG A 132 28.62 -3.92 0.16
C ARG A 132 27.44 -3.26 0.89
N THR A 133 26.26 -3.85 0.77
CA THR A 133 25.00 -3.32 1.30
C THR A 133 24.01 -4.42 1.69
N PHE A 134 23.05 -4.07 2.54
CA PHE A 134 21.96 -4.94 3.01
C PHE A 134 20.65 -4.14 3.00
N PHE A 135 19.66 -4.59 2.24
CA PHE A 135 18.36 -3.91 2.16
C PHE A 135 17.20 -4.89 2.27
N GLY A 136 16.33 -4.69 3.26
CA GLY A 136 15.06 -5.39 3.37
C GLY A 136 14.12 -5.01 2.22
N ASP A 137 13.50 -6.02 1.62
CA ASP A 137 12.63 -5.93 0.45
C ASP A 137 11.57 -7.06 0.57
N ASN A 138 10.63 -6.84 1.48
CA ASN A 138 9.76 -7.90 2.01
C ASN A 138 8.42 -8.04 1.28
N TRP A 139 8.07 -7.14 0.37
CA TRP A 139 6.84 -7.28 -0.41
C TRP A 139 6.96 -8.41 -1.44
N PRO A 140 5.95 -9.28 -1.62
CA PRO A 140 4.65 -9.27 -0.94
C PRO A 140 4.70 -9.97 0.42
N ASP A 141 5.40 -11.09 0.51
CA ASP A 141 5.49 -11.99 1.66
C ASP A 141 6.89 -12.60 1.73
N ARG A 142 7.94 -11.78 1.68
CA ARG A 142 9.33 -12.24 1.61
C ARG A 142 10.06 -12.12 2.95
N ALA A 143 9.43 -11.60 4.00
CA ALA A 143 10.05 -11.45 5.32
C ALA A 143 10.50 -12.80 5.91
N HIS A 144 9.71 -13.85 5.72
CA HIS A 144 10.01 -15.19 6.21
C HIS A 144 11.27 -15.84 5.62
N ASN A 145 11.91 -15.22 4.62
CA ASN A 145 13.19 -15.70 4.09
C ASN A 145 14.39 -15.36 5.00
N TRP A 146 14.22 -14.44 5.95
CA TRP A 146 15.28 -14.00 6.87
C TRP A 146 14.80 -13.67 8.29
N LEU A 147 13.49 -13.58 8.54
CA LEU A 147 12.89 -13.33 9.85
C LEU A 147 11.88 -14.43 10.20
N PRO A 148 11.92 -15.05 11.39
CA PRO A 148 10.81 -15.88 11.83
C PRO A 148 9.58 -15.00 12.13
N CYS A 149 8.48 -15.20 11.42
CA CYS A 149 7.30 -14.33 11.53
C CYS A 149 5.97 -15.03 11.19
N ALA A 150 4.85 -14.35 11.46
CA ALA A 150 3.56 -14.67 10.86
C ALA A 150 3.42 -13.82 9.58
N ASP A 151 3.82 -14.36 8.43
CA ASP A 151 4.01 -13.57 7.20
C ASP A 151 2.70 -13.36 6.41
N TYR A 152 1.75 -12.69 7.04
CA TYR A 152 0.45 -12.37 6.47
C TYR A 152 0.17 -10.88 6.60
N PRO A 153 -0.34 -10.19 5.56
CA PRO A 153 -0.55 -8.74 5.58
C PRO A 153 -1.57 -8.28 6.65
N ALA A 154 -2.42 -9.18 7.14
CA ALA A 154 -3.40 -8.89 8.19
C ALA A 154 -2.86 -9.00 9.61
N ASP A 155 -1.70 -9.64 9.82
CA ASP A 155 -1.08 -9.77 11.14
C ASP A 155 -0.11 -8.59 11.35
N LYS A 156 -0.56 -7.58 12.08
CA LYS A 156 0.23 -6.36 12.33
C LYS A 156 0.77 -6.36 13.75
N ALA A 157 2.07 -6.16 13.88
CA ALA A 157 2.77 -6.10 15.15
C ALA A 157 3.70 -4.89 15.23
N THR A 158 4.00 -4.44 16.44
CA THR A 158 5.10 -3.48 16.65
C THR A 158 6.44 -4.17 16.44
N VAL A 159 7.50 -3.43 16.11
CA VAL A 159 8.81 -4.01 15.81
C VAL A 159 9.95 -3.19 16.36
N ASP A 160 10.91 -3.89 16.98
CA ASP A 160 12.21 -3.37 17.34
C ASP A 160 13.29 -4.09 16.51
N PHE A 161 14.19 -3.32 15.88
CA PHE A 161 15.38 -3.86 15.23
C PHE A 161 16.62 -3.48 16.04
N ILE A 162 17.38 -4.50 16.47
CA ILE A 162 18.67 -4.33 17.14
C ILE A 162 19.74 -4.84 16.18
N VAL A 163 20.39 -3.93 15.46
CA VAL A 163 21.33 -4.28 14.39
C VAL A 163 22.76 -4.09 14.85
N THR A 164 23.55 -5.16 14.82
CA THR A 164 25.00 -5.13 15.00
C THR A 164 25.68 -5.30 13.65
N ALA A 165 26.43 -4.31 13.21
CA ALA A 165 27.12 -4.31 11.92
C ALA A 165 28.53 -3.70 12.05
N PRO A 166 29.44 -3.92 11.09
CA PRO A 166 30.72 -3.21 11.02
C PRO A 166 30.52 -1.69 11.16
N ASP A 167 31.39 -1.04 11.93
CA ASP A 167 31.20 0.33 12.42
C ASP A 167 31.22 1.41 11.31
N HIS A 168 31.77 1.09 10.15
CA HIS A 168 31.77 1.94 8.95
C HIS A 168 30.38 2.06 8.30
N TYR A 169 29.45 1.12 8.52
CA TYR A 169 28.08 1.22 8.01
C TYR A 169 27.23 2.21 8.82
N GLN A 170 26.25 2.81 8.17
CA GLN A 170 25.09 3.40 8.82
C GLN A 170 23.89 2.47 8.66
N VAL A 171 23.08 2.42 9.71
CA VAL A 171 21.84 1.64 9.74
C VAL A 171 20.66 2.60 9.64
N VAL A 172 19.60 2.18 8.97
CA VAL A 172 18.27 2.75 9.03
C VAL A 172 17.27 1.60 9.14
N ALA A 173 16.25 1.73 9.97
CA ALA A 173 15.16 0.75 10.07
C ALA A 173 13.82 1.47 10.26
N ASN A 174 12.74 0.70 10.43
CA ASN A 174 11.46 1.27 10.86
C ASN A 174 11.58 1.93 12.25
N GLY A 175 10.82 2.99 12.48
CA GLY A 175 10.75 3.66 13.78
C GLY A 175 11.99 4.46 14.15
N LEU A 176 12.04 5.05 15.34
CA LEU A 176 13.17 5.92 15.74
C LEU A 176 14.39 5.12 16.21
N LYS A 177 15.59 5.63 15.90
CA LYS A 177 16.83 5.16 16.53
C LYS A 177 16.88 5.65 17.97
N THR A 178 16.87 4.71 18.92
CA THR A 178 16.87 5.01 20.36
C THR A 178 18.22 4.75 21.02
N VAL A 179 19.04 3.87 20.45
CA VAL A 179 20.40 3.56 20.95
C VAL A 179 21.36 3.46 19.77
N GLU A 180 22.58 3.96 19.97
CA GLU A 180 23.74 3.68 19.15
C GLU A 180 24.96 3.49 20.05
N THR A 181 25.66 2.37 19.92
CA THR A 181 26.81 2.01 20.77
C THR A 181 27.91 1.39 19.93
N THR A 182 29.13 1.93 20.02
CA THR A 182 30.33 1.26 19.47
C THR A 182 30.69 0.05 20.32
N LEU A 183 30.97 -1.07 19.67
CA LEU A 183 31.37 -2.32 20.29
C LEU A 183 32.83 -2.67 19.95
N PRO A 184 33.49 -3.52 20.76
CA PRO A 184 34.81 -4.06 20.40
C PRO A 184 34.82 -4.75 19.03
N GLY A 185 35.99 -4.76 18.38
CA GLY A 185 36.17 -5.45 17.09
C GLY A 185 35.62 -4.72 15.87
N HIS A 186 35.52 -3.38 15.91
CA HIS A 186 35.00 -2.55 14.82
C HIS A 186 33.53 -2.81 14.47
N PHE A 187 32.71 -3.06 15.49
CA PHE A 187 31.26 -3.20 15.34
C PHE A 187 30.53 -2.02 15.98
N LYS A 188 29.31 -1.79 15.52
CA LYS A 188 28.36 -0.83 16.07
C LYS A 188 27.01 -1.49 16.21
N LEU A 189 26.39 -1.30 17.37
CA LEU A 189 25.02 -1.71 17.65
C LEU A 189 24.11 -0.48 17.54
N THR A 190 22.99 -0.64 16.85
CA THR A 190 21.89 0.34 16.82
C THR A 190 20.58 -0.32 17.23
N HIS A 191 19.73 0.40 17.96
CA HIS A 191 18.39 -0.05 18.33
C HIS A 191 17.36 0.91 17.76
N TRP A 192 16.45 0.37 16.95
CA TRP A 192 15.35 1.07 16.32
C TRP A 192 14.04 0.54 16.86
N LYS A 193 13.09 1.44 17.13
CA LYS A 193 11.81 1.10 17.75
C LYS A 193 10.65 1.72 16.98
N GLU A 194 9.75 0.88 16.49
CA GLU A 194 8.50 1.27 15.85
C GLU A 194 7.30 0.87 16.72
N THR A 195 6.57 1.89 17.18
CA THR A 195 5.44 1.73 18.11
C THR A 195 4.09 1.61 17.42
N SER A 196 4.01 1.99 16.15
CA SER A 196 2.86 1.69 15.31
C SER A 196 2.96 0.26 14.76
N PRO A 197 1.87 -0.53 14.81
CA PRO A 197 1.89 -1.90 14.32
C PRO A 197 2.00 -1.92 12.79
N LEU A 198 2.93 -2.73 12.27
CA LEU A 198 3.21 -2.89 10.85
C LEU A 198 2.87 -4.31 10.39
N PRO A 199 2.44 -4.52 9.14
CA PRO A 199 2.54 -5.84 8.53
C PRO A 199 4.00 -6.16 8.21
N THR A 200 4.36 -7.46 8.20
CA THR A 200 5.74 -7.94 7.95
C THR A 200 6.32 -7.48 6.61
N LYS A 201 5.47 -7.29 5.59
CA LYS A 201 5.86 -6.83 4.24
C LYS A 201 6.61 -5.49 4.21
N VAL A 202 6.48 -4.67 5.25
CA VAL A 202 7.14 -3.35 5.36
C VAL A 202 8.07 -3.23 6.58
N MET A 203 8.39 -4.34 7.25
CA MET A 203 9.40 -4.38 8.31
C MET A 203 10.79 -4.58 7.72
N VAL A 204 11.67 -3.58 7.78
CA VAL A 204 12.95 -3.60 7.06
C VAL A 204 14.10 -2.97 7.86
N ILE A 205 15.30 -3.37 7.45
CA ILE A 205 16.56 -2.67 7.75
C ILE A 205 17.22 -2.28 6.43
N GLY A 206 17.94 -1.16 6.43
CA GLY A 206 18.84 -0.71 5.37
C GLY A 206 20.21 -0.44 5.99
N VAL A 207 21.24 -1.08 5.47
CA VAL A 207 22.61 -1.01 5.99
C VAL A 207 23.57 -0.82 4.83
N ALA A 208 24.22 0.32 4.79
CA ALA A 208 25.23 0.68 3.79
C ALA A 208 26.12 1.80 4.34
N ASP A 209 27.22 2.08 3.66
CA ASP A 209 27.90 3.36 3.84
C ASP A 209 26.99 4.44 3.25
N PHE A 210 26.51 5.36 4.10
CA PHE A 210 25.56 6.39 3.74
C PHE A 210 26.07 7.77 4.13
N ALA A 211 25.90 8.71 3.21
CA ALA A 211 25.74 10.12 3.57
C ALA A 211 24.30 10.35 4.04
N ILE A 212 24.15 10.97 5.21
CA ILE A 212 22.84 11.26 5.83
C ILE A 212 22.62 12.76 5.88
N ASP A 213 21.43 13.20 5.49
CA ASP A 213 20.92 14.56 5.69
C ASP A 213 19.65 14.57 6.53
N HIS A 214 19.43 15.69 7.22
CA HIS A 214 18.18 16.01 7.92
C HIS A 214 17.60 17.28 7.29
N PRO A 215 16.83 17.16 6.19
CA PRO A 215 16.30 18.30 5.46
C PRO A 215 15.27 19.16 6.21
N ALA A 216 14.48 18.60 7.13
CA ALA A 216 13.49 19.32 7.94
C ALA A 216 12.85 18.44 9.03
N ASP A 217 12.29 19.10 10.05
CA ASP A 217 11.24 18.53 10.90
C ASP A 217 9.86 19.01 10.39
N ILE A 218 8.96 18.08 10.06
CA ILE A 218 7.58 18.39 9.68
C ILE A 218 6.69 18.22 10.90
N GLY A 219 6.51 19.28 11.68
CA GLY A 219 5.95 19.18 13.02
C GLY A 219 6.92 18.46 13.94
N ASN A 220 6.52 17.31 14.50
CA ASN A 220 7.39 16.46 15.34
C ASN A 220 7.96 15.25 14.56
N ILE A 221 7.89 15.28 13.23
CA ILE A 221 8.32 14.18 12.37
C ILE A 221 9.65 14.58 11.71
N PRO A 222 10.80 14.11 12.22
CA PRO A 222 12.08 14.31 11.55
C PRO A 222 12.08 13.59 10.20
N LEU A 223 12.47 14.34 9.18
CA LEU A 223 12.63 13.86 7.82
C LEU A 223 14.12 13.65 7.53
N TYR A 224 14.49 12.43 7.14
CA TYR A 224 15.86 12.08 6.80
C TYR A 224 16.02 11.68 5.34
N THR A 225 17.22 11.92 4.81
CA THR A 225 17.67 11.43 3.51
C THR A 225 18.93 10.61 3.70
N TYR A 226 18.93 9.38 3.19
CA TYR A 226 20.08 8.47 3.18
C TYR A 226 20.44 8.18 1.73
N VAL A 227 21.67 8.53 1.32
CA VAL A 227 22.17 8.26 -0.03
C VAL A 227 23.59 7.76 0.03
N PHE A 228 24.04 7.06 -1.01
CA PHE A 228 25.44 6.64 -1.07
C PHE A 228 26.36 7.88 -1.09
N PRO A 229 27.56 7.84 -0.47
CA PRO A 229 28.45 8.99 -0.35
C PRO A 229 28.73 9.71 -1.68
N GLU A 230 28.88 8.96 -2.77
CA GLU A 230 29.11 9.44 -4.12
C GLU A 230 27.92 10.23 -4.68
N SER A 231 26.72 9.87 -4.23
CA SER A 231 25.47 10.52 -4.61
C SER A 231 25.10 11.71 -3.73
N LYS A 232 25.86 11.98 -2.64
CA LYS A 232 25.52 12.97 -1.59
C LYS A 232 25.00 14.30 -2.12
N GLY A 233 25.78 14.98 -2.98
CA GLY A 233 25.44 16.34 -3.44
C GLY A 233 24.14 16.38 -4.24
N ALA A 234 23.94 15.42 -5.15
CA ALA A 234 22.76 15.34 -5.97
C ALA A 234 21.55 14.78 -5.21
N GLY A 235 21.77 13.75 -4.39
CA GLY A 235 20.78 13.03 -3.60
C GLY A 235 20.08 13.91 -2.57
N PHE A 236 20.87 14.66 -1.78
CA PHE A 236 20.31 15.59 -0.80
C PHE A 236 19.42 16.63 -1.47
N LYS A 237 19.79 17.11 -2.66
CA LYS A 237 18.94 18.03 -3.44
C LYS A 237 17.68 17.33 -3.98
N SER A 238 17.82 16.18 -4.64
CA SER A 238 16.70 15.53 -5.32
C SER A 238 15.61 15.06 -4.35
N TYR A 239 15.98 14.61 -3.15
CA TYR A 239 15.01 14.10 -2.17
C TYR A 239 14.37 15.20 -1.31
N THR A 240 14.81 16.46 -1.43
CA THR A 240 14.20 17.57 -0.67
C THR A 240 12.72 17.79 -0.97
N VAL A 241 12.20 17.28 -2.10
CA VAL A 241 10.76 17.36 -2.45
C VAL A 241 9.86 16.71 -1.41
N ALA A 242 10.38 15.76 -0.61
CA ALA A 242 9.64 15.19 0.52
C ALA A 242 9.20 16.23 1.56
N LYS A 243 9.90 17.38 1.66
CA LYS A 243 9.53 18.52 2.51
C LYS A 243 8.20 19.16 2.12
N GLU A 244 7.76 19.00 0.87
CA GLU A 244 6.49 19.52 0.37
C GLU A 244 5.40 18.44 0.36
N ILE A 245 5.78 17.21 0.01
CA ILE A 245 4.87 16.06 -0.09
C ILE A 245 4.31 15.67 1.27
N LEU A 246 5.17 15.47 2.28
CA LEU A 246 4.75 15.01 3.60
C LEU A 246 3.71 15.94 4.27
N PRO A 247 3.93 17.27 4.38
CA PRO A 247 2.93 18.16 4.98
C PRO A 247 1.64 18.27 4.17
N TYR A 248 1.70 18.12 2.83
CA TYR A 248 0.50 18.06 2.01
C TYR A 248 -0.39 16.87 2.42
N TYR A 249 0.16 15.66 2.53
CA TYR A 249 -0.62 14.50 2.95
C TYR A 249 -1.10 14.58 4.40
N ILE A 250 -0.30 15.12 5.33
CA ILE A 250 -0.74 15.37 6.71
C ILE A 250 -1.99 16.27 6.71
N LYS A 251 -1.98 17.36 5.93
CA LYS A 251 -3.10 18.31 5.82
C LYS A 251 -4.33 17.67 5.19
N MET A 252 -4.15 16.88 4.14
CA MET A 252 -5.26 16.35 3.36
C MET A 252 -5.91 15.12 4.03
N ILE A 253 -5.12 14.23 4.61
CA ILE A 253 -5.59 12.91 5.10
C ILE A 253 -5.67 12.84 6.61
N GLY A 254 -4.66 13.31 7.35
CA GLY A 254 -4.62 13.25 8.80
C GLY A 254 -3.22 12.98 9.35
N LEU A 255 -3.12 12.90 10.68
CA LEU A 255 -1.84 12.76 11.38
C LEU A 255 -1.08 11.51 10.92
N TYR A 256 0.20 11.70 10.61
CA TYR A 256 1.15 10.64 10.29
C TYR A 256 1.17 9.55 11.38
N ALA A 257 1.41 8.29 11.00
CA ALA A 257 1.35 7.15 11.91
C ALA A 257 2.66 6.88 12.65
N TYR A 258 3.79 7.31 12.10
CA TYR A 258 5.11 6.94 12.56
C TYR A 258 5.86 8.13 13.17
N GLU A 259 6.99 7.84 13.80
CA GLU A 259 7.77 8.85 14.52
C GLU A 259 8.85 9.54 13.66
N LYS A 260 9.19 8.99 12.50
CA LYS A 260 10.08 9.60 11.50
C LYS A 260 9.67 9.24 10.08
N LEU A 261 10.24 9.93 9.11
CA LEU A 261 10.29 9.44 7.73
C LEU A 261 11.72 9.50 7.21
N ALA A 262 12.26 8.38 6.76
CA ALA A 262 13.55 8.32 6.05
C ALA A 262 13.32 7.98 4.57
N ASN A 263 13.98 8.71 3.68
CA ASN A 263 14.03 8.47 2.24
C ASN A 263 15.41 7.94 1.87
N VAL A 264 15.49 6.71 1.36
CA VAL A 264 16.75 5.94 1.29
C VAL A 264 17.03 5.48 -0.14
N GLN A 265 18.16 5.88 -0.70
CA GLN A 265 18.70 5.24 -1.92
C GLN A 265 19.12 3.81 -1.59
N SER A 266 18.68 2.83 -2.38
CA SER A 266 18.78 1.43 -2.00
C SER A 266 19.00 0.47 -3.18
N LYS A 267 19.02 -0.82 -2.88
CA LYS A 267 19.06 -1.92 -3.86
C LYS A 267 17.72 -2.60 -4.07
N THR A 268 16.59 -1.95 -3.73
CA THR A 268 15.27 -2.56 -3.96
C THR A 268 15.12 -3.01 -5.41
N ILE A 269 14.44 -4.15 -5.61
CA ILE A 269 14.16 -4.68 -6.96
C ILE A 269 12.99 -3.95 -7.65
N PHE A 270 12.31 -3.06 -6.93
CA PHE A 270 11.18 -2.26 -7.41
C PHE A 270 11.63 -0.84 -7.79
N GLY A 271 10.70 0.00 -8.28
CA GLY A 271 10.97 1.43 -8.46
C GLY A 271 11.11 2.13 -7.11
N GLY A 272 10.12 1.96 -6.25
CA GLY A 272 10.18 2.32 -4.84
C GLY A 272 9.55 1.19 -4.03
N MET A 273 9.88 1.15 -2.74
CA MET A 273 9.30 0.23 -1.78
C MET A 273 8.92 1.05 -0.54
N GLU A 274 7.62 1.07 -0.26
CA GLU A 274 6.95 1.99 0.66
C GLU A 274 7.24 1.78 2.14
N ASN A 275 8.16 0.88 2.48
CA ASN A 275 8.62 0.51 3.82
C ASN A 275 8.32 1.60 4.90
N ALA A 276 7.42 1.28 5.82
CA ALA A 276 6.88 2.23 6.79
C ALA A 276 7.98 2.99 7.53
N SER A 277 7.93 4.32 7.53
CA SER A 277 8.92 5.24 8.11
C SER A 277 10.35 5.19 7.52
N ALA A 278 10.63 4.33 6.53
CA ALA A 278 11.95 4.12 5.93
C ALA A 278 11.84 3.67 4.46
N ILE A 279 11.34 4.57 3.60
CA ILE A 279 11.09 4.30 2.18
C ILE A 279 12.39 4.05 1.43
N PHE A 280 12.43 2.95 0.66
CA PHE A 280 13.58 2.54 -0.13
C PHE A 280 13.32 2.80 -1.61
N TYR A 281 14.19 3.56 -2.27
CA TYR A 281 14.12 3.84 -3.70
C TYR A 281 15.19 3.07 -4.45
N PHE A 282 14.93 2.71 -5.70
CA PHE A 282 15.90 2.00 -6.55
C PHE A 282 17.25 2.75 -6.65
N GLU A 283 18.30 2.01 -6.98
CA GLU A 283 19.70 2.49 -6.92
C GLU A 283 19.92 3.79 -7.69
N ASN A 284 19.40 3.86 -8.93
CA ASN A 284 19.56 5.00 -9.82
C ASN A 284 18.46 6.07 -9.66
N SER A 285 17.77 6.09 -8.51
CA SER A 285 16.68 7.03 -8.24
C SER A 285 17.14 8.48 -8.09
N VAL A 286 18.35 8.69 -7.60
CA VAL A 286 18.96 10.01 -7.44
C VAL A 286 19.02 10.70 -8.80
N THR A 287 18.43 11.91 -8.89
CA THR A 287 18.26 12.70 -10.13
C THR A 287 17.39 12.11 -11.24
N SER A 288 16.67 11.01 -10.98
CA SER A 288 15.74 10.45 -11.97
C SER A 288 14.62 11.45 -12.31
N LYS A 289 14.23 11.52 -13.60
CA LYS A 289 13.25 12.50 -14.11
C LYS A 289 11.85 12.39 -13.49
N GLY A 290 11.55 11.30 -12.78
CA GLY A 290 10.27 11.06 -12.10
C GLY A 290 10.38 11.01 -10.58
N ILE A 291 11.50 11.45 -9.98
CA ILE A 291 11.72 11.28 -8.53
C ILE A 291 10.62 11.95 -7.68
N GLU A 292 10.13 13.12 -8.06
CA GLU A 292 9.05 13.77 -7.31
C GLU A 292 7.76 12.94 -7.32
N GLU A 293 7.38 12.39 -8.47
CA GLU A 293 6.20 11.54 -8.61
C GLU A 293 6.37 10.25 -7.82
N LEU A 294 7.54 9.62 -7.91
CA LEU A 294 7.85 8.41 -7.16
C LEU A 294 7.78 8.67 -5.66
N MET A 295 8.43 9.73 -5.15
CA MET A 295 8.36 10.08 -3.74
C MET A 295 6.94 10.46 -3.31
N ALA A 296 6.15 11.11 -4.17
CA ALA A 296 4.75 11.38 -3.86
C ALA A 296 3.93 10.09 -3.72
N HIS A 297 4.22 9.07 -4.53
CA HIS A 297 3.60 7.76 -4.46
C HIS A 297 4.01 7.01 -3.19
N GLU A 298 5.31 6.86 -2.94
CA GLU A 298 5.81 6.12 -1.79
C GLU A 298 5.46 6.77 -0.44
N ILE A 299 5.43 8.11 -0.38
CA ILE A 299 5.04 8.82 0.85
C ILE A 299 3.52 8.71 1.07
N ALA A 300 2.69 8.59 0.02
CA ALA A 300 1.26 8.34 0.19
C ALA A 300 0.97 6.99 0.85
N HIS A 301 1.81 5.98 0.57
CA HIS A 301 1.67 4.66 1.15
C HIS A 301 1.77 4.61 2.68
N GLN A 302 2.45 5.59 3.27
CA GLN A 302 2.55 5.74 4.72
C GLN A 302 1.17 5.87 5.40
N TRP A 303 0.15 6.35 4.66
CA TRP A 303 -1.25 6.33 5.10
C TRP A 303 -2.00 5.10 4.59
N PHE A 304 -1.81 4.73 3.31
CA PHE A 304 -2.57 3.68 2.62
C PHE A 304 -1.66 2.57 2.09
N GLY A 305 -1.75 1.38 2.66
CA GLY A 305 -0.82 0.28 2.39
C GLY A 305 0.00 -0.08 3.62
N ASP A 306 0.41 0.93 4.39
CA ASP A 306 1.13 0.74 5.65
C ASP A 306 0.25 0.93 6.88
N ALA A 307 -0.21 2.16 7.16
CA ALA A 307 -0.94 2.46 8.40
C ALA A 307 -2.36 1.89 8.35
N ALA A 308 -3.13 2.24 7.31
CA ALA A 308 -4.35 1.52 6.94
C ALA A 308 -4.02 0.59 5.77
N SER A 309 -3.84 -0.69 6.08
CA SER A 309 -3.37 -1.71 5.13
C SER A 309 -4.49 -2.65 4.68
N GLU A 310 -4.30 -3.34 3.58
CA GLU A 310 -5.27 -4.31 3.05
C GLU A 310 -5.41 -5.55 3.97
N LYS A 311 -6.61 -6.10 4.10
CA LYS A 311 -6.85 -7.38 4.81
C LYS A 311 -6.25 -8.59 4.08
N SER A 312 -6.08 -8.49 2.77
CA SER A 312 -5.47 -9.49 1.92
C SER A 312 -5.08 -8.86 0.58
N PHE A 313 -4.18 -9.49 -0.17
CA PHE A 313 -3.75 -8.97 -1.46
C PHE A 313 -4.87 -8.86 -2.50
N ALA A 314 -6.01 -9.56 -2.33
CA ALA A 314 -7.21 -9.34 -3.13
C ALA A 314 -7.67 -7.87 -3.14
N HIS A 315 -7.34 -7.12 -2.08
CA HIS A 315 -7.67 -5.71 -1.93
C HIS A 315 -6.45 -4.78 -2.11
N LEU A 316 -5.38 -5.23 -2.79
CA LEU A 316 -4.14 -4.47 -3.01
C LEU A 316 -4.35 -3.08 -3.62
N TRP A 317 -5.43 -2.89 -4.40
CA TRP A 317 -5.78 -1.57 -4.94
C TRP A 317 -6.03 -0.50 -3.85
N LEU A 318 -6.35 -0.90 -2.62
CA LEU A 318 -6.45 0.03 -1.48
C LEU A 318 -5.10 0.65 -1.10
N SER A 319 -3.99 -0.03 -1.43
CA SER A 319 -2.64 0.49 -1.35
C SER A 319 -2.32 1.25 -2.63
N GLU A 320 -2.19 0.54 -3.75
CA GLU A 320 -1.66 1.09 -5.01
C GLU A 320 -2.55 2.15 -5.65
N GLY A 321 -3.87 1.95 -5.62
CA GLY A 321 -4.83 2.87 -6.21
C GLY A 321 -4.94 4.18 -5.41
N PHE A 322 -4.83 4.09 -4.08
CA PHE A 322 -4.73 5.27 -3.22
C PHE A 322 -3.43 6.02 -3.47
N ALA A 323 -2.28 5.36 -3.43
CA ALA A 323 -1.00 6.02 -3.68
C ALA A 323 -0.97 6.68 -5.08
N THR A 324 -1.44 5.97 -6.11
CA THR A 324 -1.57 6.50 -7.47
C THR A 324 -2.43 7.78 -7.50
N TYR A 325 -3.61 7.76 -6.87
CA TYR A 325 -4.49 8.92 -6.90
C TYR A 325 -4.02 10.07 -6.01
N MET A 326 -3.42 9.77 -4.85
CA MET A 326 -2.84 10.79 -3.97
C MET A 326 -1.68 11.51 -4.65
N THR A 327 -0.86 10.80 -5.43
CA THR A 327 0.14 11.38 -6.32
C THR A 327 -0.48 12.33 -7.33
N ASN A 328 -1.54 11.88 -8.02
CA ASN A 328 -2.28 12.72 -8.97
C ASN A 328 -2.82 14.00 -8.30
N LEU A 329 -3.33 13.91 -7.07
CA LEU A 329 -3.85 15.05 -6.31
C LEU A 329 -2.75 15.98 -5.78
N TYR A 330 -1.60 15.45 -5.37
CA TYR A 330 -0.45 16.27 -4.99
C TYR A 330 0.04 17.09 -6.19
N LEU A 331 0.17 16.45 -7.35
CA LEU A 331 0.58 17.11 -8.59
C LEU A 331 -0.50 18.09 -9.10
N GLU A 332 -1.79 17.80 -8.90
CA GLU A 332 -2.89 18.76 -9.13
C GLU A 332 -2.70 20.01 -8.26
N ASN A 333 -2.44 19.83 -6.97
CA ASN A 333 -2.26 20.93 -6.02
C ASN A 333 -1.04 21.79 -6.38
N LYS A 334 0.04 21.17 -6.85
CA LYS A 334 1.30 21.87 -7.16
C LYS A 334 1.32 22.50 -8.56
N TYR A 335 0.79 21.81 -9.56
CA TYR A 335 0.94 22.14 -10.98
C TYR A 335 -0.39 22.43 -11.70
N GLY A 336 -1.52 22.34 -11.01
CA GLY A 336 -2.84 22.71 -11.54
C GLY A 336 -3.62 21.57 -12.17
N THR A 337 -4.87 21.88 -12.53
CA THR A 337 -5.87 20.91 -13.02
C THR A 337 -5.52 20.29 -14.37
N ASP A 338 -4.77 20.99 -15.22
CA ASP A 338 -4.36 20.46 -16.52
C ASP A 338 -3.36 19.31 -16.36
N THR A 339 -2.51 19.36 -15.34
CA THR A 339 -1.65 18.23 -14.94
C THR A 339 -2.49 17.02 -14.55
N LEU A 340 -3.53 17.21 -13.73
CA LEU A 340 -4.44 16.12 -13.36
C LEU A 340 -5.12 15.52 -14.59
N LYS A 341 -5.71 16.36 -15.46
CA LYS A 341 -6.40 15.90 -16.67
C LYS A 341 -5.47 15.06 -17.56
N LYS A 342 -4.25 15.54 -17.81
CA LYS A 342 -3.26 14.80 -18.59
C LYS A 342 -2.95 13.44 -17.98
N ARG A 343 -2.67 13.39 -16.67
CA ARG A 343 -2.36 12.14 -15.97
C ARG A 343 -3.51 11.15 -16.01
N LEU A 344 -4.74 11.61 -15.78
CA LEU A 344 -5.93 10.75 -15.88
C LEU A 344 -6.13 10.23 -17.31
N MET A 345 -5.88 11.03 -18.35
CA MET A 345 -5.91 10.56 -19.74
C MET A 345 -4.87 9.45 -19.97
N ASP A 346 -3.64 9.62 -19.49
CA ASP A 346 -2.57 8.62 -19.61
C ASP A 346 -2.92 7.33 -18.82
N ASP A 347 -3.43 7.49 -17.60
CA ASP A 347 -3.91 6.38 -16.75
C ASP A 347 -5.05 5.62 -17.42
N ARG A 348 -6.00 6.33 -18.04
CA ARG A 348 -7.11 5.73 -18.81
C ARG A 348 -6.53 4.85 -19.90
N GLN A 349 -5.61 5.35 -20.72
CA GLN A 349 -5.04 4.57 -21.83
C GLN A 349 -4.31 3.32 -21.34
N THR A 350 -3.60 3.42 -20.21
CA THR A 350 -2.95 2.29 -19.54
C THR A 350 -3.96 1.21 -19.16
N VAL A 351 -5.08 1.57 -18.54
CA VAL A 351 -6.17 0.63 -18.19
C VAL A 351 -6.77 -0.01 -19.44
N LEU A 352 -7.15 0.80 -20.44
CA LEU A 352 -7.76 0.32 -21.69
C LEU A 352 -6.85 -0.70 -22.41
N LYS A 353 -5.54 -0.46 -22.41
CA LYS A 353 -4.54 -1.37 -23.02
C LYS A 353 -4.35 -2.64 -22.21
N PHE A 354 -4.34 -2.54 -20.88
CA PHE A 354 -4.20 -3.70 -20.00
C PHE A 354 -5.38 -4.66 -20.14
N GLU A 355 -6.60 -4.15 -20.14
CA GLU A 355 -7.80 -4.99 -20.18
C GLU A 355 -7.96 -5.77 -21.50
N LYS A 356 -7.41 -5.25 -22.60
CA LYS A 356 -7.30 -6.01 -23.87
C LYS A 356 -6.40 -7.26 -23.73
N ARG A 357 -5.43 -7.25 -22.80
CA ARG A 357 -4.51 -8.37 -22.55
C ARG A 357 -4.99 -9.27 -21.44
N ARG A 358 -5.62 -8.71 -20.40
CA ARG A 358 -6.09 -9.43 -19.23
C ARG A 358 -7.37 -8.78 -18.70
N LEU A 359 -8.48 -9.48 -18.88
CA LEU A 359 -9.79 -9.04 -18.44
C LEU A 359 -10.13 -9.67 -17.07
N THR A 360 -9.76 -8.97 -16.00
CA THR A 360 -10.03 -9.38 -14.61
C THR A 360 -10.63 -8.21 -13.82
N PRO A 361 -11.35 -8.46 -12.71
CA PRO A 361 -11.76 -7.40 -11.79
C PRO A 361 -10.54 -6.75 -11.09
N VAL A 362 -10.77 -5.63 -10.42
CA VAL A 362 -9.75 -4.97 -9.57
C VAL A 362 -9.59 -5.74 -8.27
N VAL A 363 -10.71 -6.09 -7.63
CA VAL A 363 -10.71 -7.01 -6.49
C VAL A 363 -10.65 -8.44 -7.04
N ASP A 364 -9.43 -8.92 -7.26
CA ASP A 364 -9.16 -10.24 -7.84
C ASP A 364 -8.89 -11.27 -6.75
N THR A 365 -9.94 -12.01 -6.36
CA THR A 365 -9.83 -13.09 -5.37
C THR A 365 -9.28 -14.40 -5.96
N ALA A 366 -9.06 -14.48 -7.28
CA ALA A 366 -8.58 -15.69 -7.94
C ALA A 366 -7.05 -15.84 -7.83
N VAL A 367 -6.31 -14.74 -7.64
CA VAL A 367 -4.87 -14.79 -7.35
C VAL A 367 -4.65 -15.30 -5.93
N LYS A 368 -3.91 -16.43 -5.79
CA LYS A 368 -3.62 -17.05 -4.49
C LYS A 368 -2.15 -17.02 -4.09
N ASN A 369 -1.23 -17.21 -5.03
CA ASN A 369 0.19 -17.45 -4.72
C ASN A 369 1.17 -16.64 -5.58
N ASN A 370 0.70 -15.93 -6.61
CA ASN A 370 1.54 -15.09 -7.46
C ASN A 370 1.16 -13.62 -7.27
N PHE A 371 1.45 -13.07 -6.09
CA PHE A 371 1.02 -11.71 -5.75
C PHE A 371 1.67 -10.64 -6.61
N MET A 372 2.87 -10.89 -7.17
CA MET A 372 3.51 -10.01 -8.17
C MET A 372 2.57 -9.72 -9.37
N GLN A 373 1.75 -10.69 -9.77
CA GLN A 373 0.77 -10.52 -10.85
C GLN A 373 -0.32 -9.47 -10.51
N MET A 374 -0.49 -9.11 -9.24
CA MET A 374 -1.42 -8.09 -8.78
C MET A 374 -0.86 -6.67 -8.94
N LEU A 375 0.45 -6.50 -9.14
CA LEU A 375 1.06 -5.22 -9.51
C LEU A 375 0.79 -4.93 -10.99
N ASN A 376 -0.39 -4.39 -11.29
CA ASN A 376 -0.85 -4.16 -12.65
C ASN A 376 -1.83 -2.97 -12.75
N ALA A 377 -2.25 -2.63 -13.96
CA ALA A 377 -3.05 -1.45 -14.21
C ALA A 377 -4.41 -1.41 -13.50
N ASN A 378 -4.96 -2.57 -13.10
CA ASN A 378 -6.16 -2.57 -12.28
C ASN A 378 -5.89 -2.05 -10.86
N SER A 379 -4.81 -2.50 -10.23
CA SER A 379 -4.48 -2.10 -8.85
C SER A 379 -4.05 -0.65 -8.76
N TYR A 380 -3.27 -0.16 -9.74
CA TYR A 380 -2.75 1.21 -9.79
C TYR A 380 -3.74 2.18 -10.45
N GLN A 381 -3.75 2.22 -11.79
CA GLN A 381 -4.44 3.26 -12.55
C GLN A 381 -5.96 3.15 -12.45
N LYS A 382 -6.54 1.94 -12.55
CA LYS A 382 -7.99 1.76 -12.40
C LYS A 382 -8.44 2.05 -10.96
N GLY A 383 -7.68 1.60 -9.97
CA GLY A 383 -7.90 1.94 -8.56
C GLY A 383 -7.91 3.46 -8.34
N GLY A 384 -6.95 4.19 -8.90
CA GLY A 384 -6.92 5.64 -8.84
C GLY A 384 -8.08 6.31 -9.58
N TRP A 385 -8.47 5.78 -10.74
CA TRP A 385 -9.67 6.22 -11.48
C TRP A 385 -10.97 6.03 -10.69
N VAL A 386 -11.12 4.91 -9.96
CA VAL A 386 -12.28 4.67 -9.10
C VAL A 386 -12.38 5.76 -8.02
N LEU A 387 -11.26 6.11 -7.39
CA LEU A 387 -11.24 7.19 -6.39
C LEU A 387 -11.54 8.56 -7.02
N HIS A 388 -11.02 8.83 -8.22
CA HIS A 388 -11.35 10.04 -8.97
C HIS A 388 -12.84 10.14 -9.25
N MET A 389 -13.44 9.11 -9.85
CA MET A 389 -14.87 9.06 -10.15
C MET A 389 -15.72 9.17 -8.87
N LEU A 390 -15.27 8.58 -7.76
CA LEU A 390 -15.92 8.71 -6.47
C LEU A 390 -15.88 10.16 -5.95
N ARG A 391 -14.74 10.84 -6.07
CA ARG A 391 -14.60 12.28 -5.75
C ARG A 391 -15.55 13.12 -6.59
N ARG A 392 -15.70 12.84 -7.88
CA ARG A 392 -16.64 13.54 -8.77
C ARG A 392 -18.10 13.26 -8.42
N LYS A 393 -18.44 12.03 -8.06
CA LYS A 393 -19.79 11.63 -7.65
C LYS A 393 -20.22 12.28 -6.33
N LEU A 394 -19.32 12.35 -5.35
CA LEU A 394 -19.63 12.87 -4.01
C LEU A 394 -19.40 14.37 -3.85
N GLY A 395 -18.55 14.95 -4.71
CA GLY A 395 -17.98 16.28 -4.50
C GLY A 395 -16.83 16.25 -3.48
N ASP A 396 -15.98 17.28 -3.55
CA ASP A 396 -14.70 17.32 -2.84
C ASP A 396 -14.84 17.29 -1.32
N THR A 397 -15.82 18.01 -0.78
CA THR A 397 -16.03 18.09 0.68
C THR A 397 -16.36 16.73 1.28
N LEU A 398 -17.30 16.00 0.70
CA LEU A 398 -17.70 14.68 1.19
C LEU A 398 -16.64 13.62 0.91
N PHE A 399 -15.97 13.70 -0.25
CA PHE A 399 -14.86 12.81 -0.57
C PHE A 399 -13.75 12.90 0.48
N TRP A 400 -13.21 14.11 0.70
CA TRP A 400 -12.12 14.29 1.67
C TRP A 400 -12.55 13.99 3.10
N LYS A 401 -13.79 14.31 3.49
CA LYS A 401 -14.33 13.89 4.79
C LYS A 401 -14.34 12.35 4.90
N GLY A 402 -14.73 11.65 3.84
CA GLY A 402 -14.75 10.20 3.78
C GLY A 402 -13.35 9.58 3.88
N ILE A 403 -12.38 10.11 3.14
CA ILE A 403 -10.98 9.68 3.21
C ILE A 403 -10.41 9.84 4.62
N ARG A 404 -10.65 11.00 5.27
CA ARG A 404 -10.22 11.23 6.65
C ARG A 404 -10.88 10.27 7.64
N ASN A 405 -12.18 10.02 7.49
CA ASN A 405 -12.90 9.06 8.32
C ASN A 405 -12.37 7.63 8.12
N TYR A 406 -12.08 7.24 6.88
CA TYR A 406 -11.54 5.93 6.54
C TYR A 406 -10.16 5.74 7.17
N TYR A 407 -9.25 6.70 6.98
CA TYR A 407 -7.94 6.67 7.61
C TYR A 407 -8.05 6.65 9.14
N ALA A 408 -8.86 7.52 9.75
CA ALA A 408 -9.02 7.56 11.20
C ALA A 408 -9.58 6.25 11.79
N GLN A 409 -10.49 5.58 11.07
CA GLN A 409 -11.09 4.32 11.50
C GLN A 409 -10.12 3.13 11.36
N TYR A 410 -9.30 3.13 10.30
CA TYR A 410 -8.46 1.98 9.97
C TYR A 410 -6.96 2.18 10.22
N LYS A 411 -6.53 3.36 10.70
CA LYS A 411 -5.15 3.63 11.13
C LYS A 411 -4.69 2.53 12.09
N ASN A 412 -3.54 1.93 11.79
CA ASN A 412 -2.92 0.85 12.53
C ASN A 412 -3.73 -0.47 12.52
N SER A 413 -4.58 -0.68 11.51
CA SER A 413 -5.38 -1.88 11.29
C SER A 413 -5.56 -2.16 9.80
N ASN A 414 -6.45 -3.11 9.46
CA ASN A 414 -6.66 -3.56 8.09
C ASN A 414 -8.10 -3.32 7.62
N ALA A 415 -8.25 -2.99 6.33
CA ALA A 415 -9.53 -2.81 5.65
C ALA A 415 -9.62 -3.65 4.36
N ASN A 416 -10.84 -3.94 3.95
CA ASN A 416 -11.15 -4.41 2.60
C ASN A 416 -11.97 -3.36 1.81
N THR A 417 -12.27 -3.67 0.56
CA THR A 417 -13.04 -2.77 -0.32
C THR A 417 -14.41 -2.40 0.26
N ASP A 418 -15.09 -3.36 0.91
CA ASP A 418 -16.42 -3.14 1.48
C ASP A 418 -16.38 -2.23 2.72
N ASP A 419 -15.30 -2.31 3.49
CA ASP A 419 -15.04 -1.41 4.61
C ASP A 419 -14.94 0.04 4.13
N LEU A 420 -14.18 0.29 3.06
CA LEU A 420 -14.11 1.63 2.44
C LEU A 420 -15.49 2.08 1.93
N CYS A 421 -16.21 1.20 1.22
CA CYS A 421 -17.57 1.50 0.75
C CYS A 421 -18.45 1.98 1.89
N LYS A 422 -18.54 1.21 2.99
CA LYS A 422 -19.34 1.54 4.18
C LYS A 422 -18.96 2.88 4.80
N VAL A 423 -17.67 3.21 4.88
CA VAL A 423 -17.22 4.52 5.41
C VAL A 423 -17.67 5.66 4.51
N MET A 424 -17.55 5.50 3.19
CA MET A 424 -17.95 6.51 2.22
C MET A 424 -19.48 6.69 2.20
N GLU A 425 -20.26 5.60 2.30
CA GLU A 425 -21.72 5.65 2.41
C GLU A 425 -22.16 6.34 3.70
N LYS A 426 -21.58 5.95 4.85
CA LYS A 426 -21.87 6.59 6.14
C LYS A 426 -21.53 8.08 6.13
N THR A 427 -20.47 8.46 5.43
CA THR A 427 -20.03 9.87 5.37
C THR A 427 -20.89 10.71 4.43
N SER A 428 -21.32 10.13 3.30
CA SER A 428 -22.04 10.86 2.25
C SER A 428 -23.56 10.77 2.37
N GLY A 429 -24.09 9.78 3.07
CA GLY A 429 -25.52 9.43 3.08
C GLY A 429 -26.03 8.83 1.77
N GLN A 430 -25.15 8.51 0.82
CA GLN A 430 -25.51 7.89 -0.46
C GLN A 430 -25.25 6.38 -0.43
N ASN A 431 -26.08 5.59 -1.12
CA ASN A 431 -25.76 4.19 -1.42
C ASN A 431 -24.71 4.16 -2.55
N LEU A 432 -23.60 3.47 -2.30
CA LEU A 432 -22.46 3.34 -3.20
C LEU A 432 -22.18 1.89 -3.59
N GLU A 433 -22.99 0.92 -3.15
CA GLU A 433 -22.81 -0.51 -3.44
C GLU A 433 -22.68 -0.78 -4.94
N GLN A 434 -23.59 -0.22 -5.75
CA GLN A 434 -23.54 -0.39 -7.21
C GLN A 434 -22.29 0.23 -7.82
N PHE A 435 -21.85 1.39 -7.32
CA PHE A 435 -20.63 2.05 -7.78
C PHE A 435 -19.40 1.16 -7.52
N PHE A 436 -19.22 0.70 -6.29
CA PHE A 436 -18.10 -0.17 -5.94
C PHE A 436 -18.17 -1.51 -6.68
N LYS A 437 -19.36 -2.12 -6.78
CA LYS A 437 -19.57 -3.37 -7.51
C LYS A 437 -19.11 -3.26 -8.95
N GLN A 438 -19.63 -2.30 -9.72
CA GLN A 438 -19.34 -2.23 -11.15
C GLN A 438 -17.89 -1.83 -11.44
N TRP A 439 -17.28 -0.97 -10.63
CA TRP A 439 -15.94 -0.46 -10.94
C TRP A 439 -14.80 -1.30 -10.37
N LEU A 440 -15.04 -2.09 -9.33
CA LEU A 440 -13.99 -2.87 -8.65
C LEU A 440 -14.19 -4.38 -8.73
N TYR A 441 -15.43 -4.87 -8.64
CA TYR A 441 -15.74 -6.30 -8.62
C TYR A 441 -16.14 -6.86 -9.99
N THR A 442 -16.49 -6.01 -10.94
CA THR A 442 -16.78 -6.39 -12.32
C THR A 442 -15.55 -6.11 -13.20
N ALA A 443 -15.16 -7.10 -14.01
CA ALA A 443 -14.08 -6.93 -15.00
C ALA A 443 -14.55 -6.04 -16.16
N GLY A 444 -13.63 -5.26 -16.74
CA GLY A 444 -13.94 -4.39 -17.87
C GLY A 444 -14.21 -2.93 -17.50
N HIS A 445 -14.48 -2.12 -18.51
CA HIS A 445 -14.96 -0.74 -18.42
C HIS A 445 -15.98 -0.46 -19.55
N PRO A 446 -16.74 0.64 -19.49
CA PRO A 446 -17.66 1.04 -20.56
C PRO A 446 -16.93 1.36 -21.86
N GLN A 447 -17.39 0.78 -22.97
CA GLN A 447 -16.94 1.08 -24.32
C GLN A 447 -18.08 1.76 -25.08
N LEU A 448 -17.97 3.06 -25.33
CA LEU A 448 -19.08 3.89 -25.82
C LEU A 448 -18.93 4.21 -27.30
N SER A 449 -19.96 3.83 -28.07
CA SER A 449 -20.20 4.39 -29.40
C SER A 449 -21.16 5.56 -29.26
N ILE A 450 -20.72 6.74 -29.68
CA ILE A 450 -21.50 7.99 -29.61
C ILE A 450 -21.64 8.51 -31.02
N THR A 451 -22.82 8.36 -31.60
CA THR A 451 -23.14 8.92 -32.91
C THR A 451 -24.03 10.14 -32.74
N TRP A 452 -23.82 11.18 -33.54
CA TRP A 452 -24.66 12.37 -33.50
C TRP A 452 -24.97 12.89 -34.91
N LYS A 453 -26.11 13.56 -35.07
CA LYS A 453 -26.55 14.20 -36.31
C LYS A 453 -27.11 15.58 -36.02
N TYR A 454 -26.77 16.56 -36.85
CA TYR A 454 -27.40 17.87 -36.79
C TYR A 454 -28.62 17.93 -37.69
N ASN A 455 -29.77 18.25 -37.09
CA ASN A 455 -31.02 18.51 -37.79
C ASN A 455 -31.19 20.02 -37.95
N GLU A 456 -30.91 20.52 -39.16
CA GLU A 456 -30.94 21.96 -39.43
C GLU A 456 -32.33 22.57 -39.34
N ALA A 457 -33.37 21.84 -39.77
CA ALA A 457 -34.74 22.32 -39.75
C ALA A 457 -35.22 22.61 -38.32
N ASN A 458 -34.84 21.73 -37.38
CA ASN A 458 -35.24 21.82 -35.98
C ASN A 458 -34.18 22.50 -35.09
N LYS A 459 -32.99 22.81 -35.63
CA LYS A 459 -31.84 23.32 -34.88
C LYS A 459 -31.50 22.47 -33.66
N VAL A 460 -31.45 21.15 -33.85
CA VAL A 460 -31.11 20.18 -32.79
C VAL A 460 -29.97 19.26 -33.18
N VAL A 461 -29.26 18.77 -32.17
CA VAL A 461 -28.35 17.62 -32.27
C VAL A 461 -29.08 16.41 -31.74
N GLU A 462 -29.29 15.42 -32.61
CA GLU A 462 -29.80 14.10 -32.26
C GLU A 462 -28.60 13.20 -31.98
N MET A 463 -28.53 12.62 -30.78
CA MET A 463 -27.38 11.83 -30.32
C MET A 463 -27.83 10.45 -29.87
N SER A 464 -27.09 9.41 -30.27
CA SER A 464 -27.25 8.05 -29.79
C SER A 464 -25.97 7.57 -29.12
N ILE A 465 -26.09 7.10 -27.89
CA ILE A 465 -24.98 6.54 -27.09
C ILE A 465 -25.27 5.07 -26.86
N THR A 466 -24.35 4.21 -27.26
CA THR A 466 -24.45 2.75 -27.10
C THR A 466 -23.27 2.21 -26.30
N GLN A 467 -23.56 1.45 -25.24
CA GLN A 467 -22.57 0.63 -24.53
C GLN A 467 -22.29 -0.63 -25.34
N LYS A 468 -21.07 -0.79 -25.88
CA LYS A 468 -20.74 -1.92 -26.76
C LYS A 468 -20.62 -3.24 -26.00
N GLN A 469 -20.08 -3.20 -24.79
CA GLN A 469 -19.89 -4.40 -23.96
C GLN A 469 -21.22 -4.98 -23.43
N ASP A 470 -21.23 -6.26 -23.07
CA ASP A 470 -22.43 -6.95 -22.60
C ASP A 470 -22.82 -6.57 -21.17
N THR A 471 -21.83 -6.49 -20.27
CA THR A 471 -22.06 -6.03 -18.90
C THR A 471 -22.27 -4.52 -18.90
N LEU A 472 -23.50 -4.10 -18.67
CA LEU A 472 -23.86 -2.67 -18.63
C LEU A 472 -23.35 -2.03 -17.34
N PHE A 473 -22.93 -0.78 -17.47
CA PHE A 473 -22.52 0.08 -16.37
C PHE A 473 -23.51 1.24 -16.24
N GLU A 474 -23.62 1.77 -15.02
CA GLU A 474 -24.44 2.94 -14.72
C GLU A 474 -23.57 4.14 -14.34
N PHE A 475 -23.67 5.24 -15.08
CA PHE A 475 -22.86 6.43 -14.82
C PHE A 475 -23.44 7.68 -15.50
N PRO A 476 -23.18 8.88 -14.94
CA PRO A 476 -23.43 10.12 -15.65
C PRO A 476 -22.32 10.36 -16.67
N LEU A 477 -22.68 10.71 -17.91
CA LEU A 477 -21.77 11.09 -18.98
C LEU A 477 -21.90 12.59 -19.25
N ALA A 478 -20.79 13.31 -19.14
CA ALA A 478 -20.68 14.68 -19.63
C ALA A 478 -20.45 14.69 -21.15
N VAL A 479 -21.19 15.51 -21.88
CA VAL A 479 -20.97 15.77 -23.32
C VAL A 479 -20.93 17.26 -23.54
N SER A 480 -19.87 17.77 -24.18
CA SER A 480 -19.75 19.16 -24.58
C SER A 480 -20.11 19.34 -26.04
N ILE A 481 -21.00 20.29 -26.32
CA ILE A 481 -21.37 20.74 -27.66
C ILE A 481 -20.96 22.21 -27.76
N ASP A 482 -19.91 22.50 -28.53
CA ASP A 482 -19.29 23.83 -28.67
C ASP A 482 -19.02 24.54 -27.32
N GLY A 483 -18.52 23.79 -26.34
CA GLY A 483 -18.17 24.30 -25.02
C GLY A 483 -19.32 24.31 -24.01
N LYS A 484 -20.56 24.03 -24.43
CA LYS A 484 -21.69 23.84 -23.51
C LYS A 484 -21.77 22.38 -23.07
N THR A 485 -21.51 22.11 -21.80
CA THR A 485 -21.57 20.77 -21.21
C THR A 485 -23.00 20.40 -20.79
N MET A 486 -23.41 19.20 -21.15
CA MET A 486 -24.67 18.56 -20.76
C MET A 486 -24.37 17.23 -20.07
N MET A 487 -25.22 16.83 -19.12
CA MET A 487 -25.09 15.55 -18.42
C MET A 487 -26.17 14.58 -18.88
N LEU A 488 -25.78 13.33 -19.15
CA LEU A 488 -26.67 12.24 -19.53
C LEU A 488 -26.51 11.05 -18.59
N ASP A 489 -27.62 10.53 -18.05
CA ASP A 489 -27.59 9.31 -17.25
C ASP A 489 -27.59 8.08 -18.14
N ILE A 490 -26.46 7.36 -18.18
CA ILE A 490 -26.29 6.15 -18.97
C ILE A 490 -26.53 4.95 -18.05
N LYS A 491 -27.56 4.17 -18.35
CA LYS A 491 -27.90 2.91 -17.64
C LYS A 491 -28.21 1.75 -18.58
N ASN A 492 -28.82 2.06 -19.72
CA ASN A 492 -29.27 1.08 -20.69
C ASN A 492 -28.19 0.80 -21.74
N LYS A 493 -28.40 -0.24 -22.56
CA LYS A 493 -27.53 -0.58 -23.70
C LYS A 493 -27.44 0.58 -24.70
N ALA A 494 -28.54 1.26 -24.95
CA ALA A 494 -28.62 2.43 -25.82
C ALA A 494 -29.43 3.56 -25.16
N VAL A 495 -28.97 4.79 -25.33
CA VAL A 495 -29.63 6.03 -24.86
C VAL A 495 -29.64 7.03 -26.00
N ASN A 496 -30.80 7.60 -26.30
CA ASN A 496 -30.93 8.69 -27.27
C ASN A 496 -31.17 10.00 -26.54
N ALA A 497 -30.54 11.08 -27.02
CA ALA A 497 -30.69 12.42 -26.47
C ALA A 497 -30.84 13.44 -27.61
N VAL A 498 -31.56 14.52 -27.34
CA VAL A 498 -31.75 15.63 -28.29
C VAL A 498 -31.37 16.93 -27.60
N PHE A 499 -30.50 17.71 -28.22
CA PHE A 499 -30.02 18.97 -27.68
C PHE A 499 -30.31 20.13 -28.63
N SER A 500 -30.98 21.17 -28.15
CA SER A 500 -31.17 22.41 -28.90
C SER A 500 -29.85 23.17 -29.06
N VAL A 501 -29.53 23.55 -30.29
CA VAL A 501 -28.34 24.31 -30.67
C VAL A 501 -28.74 25.49 -31.55
N LYS A 502 -27.86 26.48 -31.72
CA LYS A 502 -28.16 27.63 -32.60
C LYS A 502 -27.84 27.35 -34.06
N GLU A 503 -26.78 26.57 -34.28
CA GLU A 503 -26.23 26.23 -35.58
C GLU A 503 -25.60 24.84 -35.53
N LYS A 504 -25.08 24.37 -36.67
CA LYS A 504 -24.39 23.08 -36.74
C LYS A 504 -23.18 23.12 -35.79
N PRO A 505 -23.06 22.18 -34.83
CA PRO A 505 -21.92 22.18 -33.93
C PRO A 505 -20.60 21.96 -34.67
N LYS A 506 -19.55 22.62 -34.21
CA LYS A 506 -18.18 22.40 -34.71
C LYS A 506 -17.48 21.30 -33.92
N ASN A 507 -17.77 21.22 -32.62
CA ASN A 507 -17.14 20.29 -31.71
C ASN A 507 -18.20 19.58 -30.84
N VAL A 508 -18.15 18.26 -30.86
CA VAL A 508 -18.88 17.39 -29.93
C VAL A 508 -17.88 16.49 -29.23
N VAL A 509 -17.72 16.69 -27.92
CA VAL A 509 -16.70 16.01 -27.11
C VAL A 509 -17.36 15.25 -25.99
N ALA A 510 -17.09 13.94 -25.91
CA ALA A 510 -17.49 13.13 -24.77
C ALA A 510 -16.45 13.27 -23.64
N ASP A 511 -16.94 13.40 -22.42
CA ASP A 511 -16.15 13.55 -21.20
C ASP A 511 -15.07 14.66 -21.29
N PRO A 512 -15.47 15.92 -21.56
CA PRO A 512 -14.53 17.03 -21.81
C PRO A 512 -13.61 17.35 -20.62
N ASP A 513 -13.99 16.93 -19.42
CA ASP A 513 -13.25 17.16 -18.18
C ASP A 513 -12.48 15.94 -17.66
N VAL A 514 -12.48 14.83 -18.41
CA VAL A 514 -11.73 13.62 -18.06
C VAL A 514 -12.19 13.04 -16.71
N ASN A 515 -13.50 12.92 -16.52
CA ASN A 515 -14.12 12.47 -15.27
C ASN A 515 -14.68 11.04 -15.35
N LEU A 516 -14.57 10.35 -16.50
CA LEU A 516 -15.10 8.99 -16.67
C LEU A 516 -14.03 8.02 -17.21
N LEU A 517 -13.83 6.90 -16.53
CA LEU A 517 -13.05 5.79 -17.07
C LEU A 517 -13.90 5.01 -18.10
N ALA A 518 -13.74 5.35 -19.39
CA ALA A 518 -14.40 4.66 -20.49
C ALA A 518 -13.59 4.79 -21.79
N GLY A 519 -13.85 3.91 -22.75
CA GLY A 519 -13.45 4.09 -24.14
C GLY A 519 -14.53 4.87 -24.89
N PHE A 520 -14.13 5.77 -25.79
CA PHE A 520 -15.05 6.63 -26.55
C PHE A 520 -14.76 6.55 -28.04
N GLU A 521 -15.81 6.29 -28.82
CA GLU A 521 -15.82 6.44 -30.27
C GLU A 521 -16.92 7.44 -30.62
N VAL A 522 -16.53 8.68 -30.91
CA VAL A 522 -17.47 9.77 -31.23
C VAL A 522 -17.44 10.04 -32.74
N ALA A 523 -18.59 10.00 -33.40
CA ALA A 523 -18.70 10.21 -34.84
C ALA A 523 -19.96 11.01 -35.21
N GLU A 524 -19.82 11.90 -36.20
CA GLU A 524 -20.97 12.49 -36.88
C GLU A 524 -21.57 11.44 -37.84
N SER A 525 -22.90 11.27 -37.80
CA SER A 525 -23.63 10.41 -38.72
C SER A 525 -23.84 11.14 -40.04
N ASN A 526 -23.64 10.44 -41.15
CA ASN A 526 -23.90 10.97 -42.49
C ASN A 526 -25.38 11.29 -42.74
#